data_AF-A0A524NFR2-F1
#
_entry.id   AF-A0A524NFR2-F1
#
_cell.length_a   1.000
_cell.length_b   1.000
_cell.length_c   1.000
_cell.angle_alpha   90.00
_cell.angle_beta   90.00
_cell.angle_gamma   90.00
#
_symmetry.space_group_name_H-M   'P 1'
#
loop_
_entity.id
_entity.type
_entity.pdbx_description
1 polymer ?
#
loop_
_entity_poly.entity_id
_entity_poly.type
_entity_poly.pdbx_seq_one_letter_code
_entity_poly.pdbx_strand_id
1 'polypeptide(L)'
;MERNMVSESSLNHSMDSAKRHYSSMFFLPSFNKALLAVALICIAGVSLSAFALFPSINSLILGISFFVVTFLMDLVTNKIVLKSDPIFSMRRTLVLSLAGWLLWLFFNALGVGLSFAFSSLLWVKLCLLGFAVVVTLRSLVFIATSTASRWRQVLSTLLQPALCITVFLIFWVVAYLGTIAWQVYLFVVASPIIGFIAVFLLLSSIDRLGKVTYSLPALSLFRAFILNWVSDQNAPLEKHLEKMGEDADIKVSLLKFDASKPKAAIIVPLVHPGPFKNIGSSLLPSLLKQGYEKEFGCDACVPLGILGHELDLASQAQNHKIVSQVIASARFESTVGLASPFVRATESFATASCQIFGDTVFLSFSLAPKTTEDLPQELGRIVSEEARKYGLKKAVIVNSHNSINDIVDTEEHLDSLQKAASKCLQKAIAQPTKPFMVGAATVFPEDFT
;
A
#
# COMPACT_ATOMS: atom_id res chain seq x y z
N MET A 1 7.02 -20.15 30.95
CA MET A 1 6.84 -18.69 31.09
C MET A 1 7.78 -17.93 30.15
N GLU A 2 9.09 -18.21 30.14
CA GLU A 2 10.04 -17.58 29.20
C GLU A 2 9.73 -17.81 27.71
N ARG A 3 9.29 -19.02 27.32
CA ARG A 3 9.03 -19.35 25.91
C ARG A 3 7.86 -18.58 25.28
N ASN A 4 6.88 -18.13 26.09
CA ASN A 4 5.75 -17.31 25.62
C ASN A 4 6.15 -15.83 25.49
N MET A 5 7.01 -15.32 26.38
CA MET A 5 7.52 -13.94 26.28
C MET A 5 8.40 -13.75 25.03
N VAL A 6 9.19 -14.76 24.66
CA VAL A 6 10.04 -14.69 23.46
C VAL A 6 9.20 -14.66 22.17
N SER A 7 8.12 -15.44 22.08
CA SER A 7 7.25 -15.44 20.89
C SER A 7 6.38 -14.18 20.77
N GLU A 8 5.89 -13.63 21.88
CA GLU A 8 5.21 -12.32 21.86
C GLU A 8 6.17 -11.21 21.42
N SER A 9 7.42 -11.24 21.88
CA SER A 9 8.42 -10.26 21.49
C SER A 9 8.80 -10.31 20.00
N SER A 10 8.87 -11.50 19.39
CA SER A 10 9.23 -11.66 17.97
C SER A 10 8.09 -11.28 17.03
N LEU A 11 6.85 -11.58 17.39
CA LEU A 11 5.65 -11.26 16.61
C LEU A 11 5.34 -9.76 16.66
N ASN A 12 5.49 -9.14 17.84
CA ASN A 12 5.46 -7.69 17.96
C ASN A 12 6.59 -7.04 17.14
N HIS A 13 7.79 -7.62 17.14
CA HIS A 13 8.90 -7.09 16.36
C HIS A 13 8.67 -7.15 14.84
N SER A 14 8.10 -8.24 14.29
CA SER A 14 7.82 -8.37 12.86
C SER A 14 6.68 -7.44 12.42
N MET A 15 5.60 -7.36 13.21
CA MET A 15 4.51 -6.42 12.97
C MET A 15 4.98 -4.97 13.08
N ASP A 16 5.81 -4.65 14.08
CA ASP A 16 6.42 -3.32 14.23
C ASP A 16 7.42 -3.04 13.12
N SER A 17 8.11 -4.05 12.60
CA SER A 17 9.00 -3.91 11.44
C SER A 17 8.21 -3.61 10.18
N ALA A 18 7.12 -4.34 9.92
CA ALA A 18 6.21 -4.07 8.81
C ALA A 18 5.58 -2.68 8.95
N LYS A 19 5.06 -2.33 10.13
CA LYS A 19 4.52 -1.00 10.43
C LYS A 19 5.56 0.10 10.24
N ARG A 20 6.80 -0.09 10.72
CA ARG A 20 7.92 0.83 10.50
C ARG A 20 8.25 0.95 9.02
N HIS A 21 8.34 -0.15 8.29
CA HIS A 21 8.65 -0.18 6.86
C HIS A 21 7.57 0.50 6.01
N TYR A 22 6.29 0.20 6.26
CA TYR A 22 5.17 0.86 5.60
C TYR A 22 5.06 2.35 6.00
N SER A 23 5.36 2.69 7.25
CA SER A 23 5.39 4.09 7.70
C SER A 23 6.58 4.88 7.14
N SER A 24 7.69 4.21 6.82
CA SER A 24 8.91 4.83 6.30
C SER A 24 8.89 5.01 4.78
N MET A 25 8.22 4.13 4.03
CA MET A 25 8.15 4.20 2.56
C MET A 25 7.55 5.51 2.03
N PHE A 26 6.75 6.23 2.83
CA PHE A 26 6.17 7.53 2.43
C PHE A 26 6.04 8.51 3.60
N PHE A 27 7.06 8.62 4.45
CA PHE A 27 7.07 9.60 5.53
C PHE A 27 7.13 11.03 4.99
N LEU A 28 6.02 11.75 5.06
CA LEU A 28 5.99 13.19 4.83
C LEU A 28 6.00 13.92 6.18
N PRO A 29 6.70 15.05 6.34
CA PRO A 29 6.59 15.85 7.55
C PRO A 29 5.13 16.31 7.77
N SER A 30 4.75 16.56 9.03
CA SER A 30 3.46 17.20 9.32
C SER A 30 3.40 18.60 8.70
N PHE A 31 2.20 19.13 8.48
CA PHE A 31 2.02 20.44 7.85
C PHE A 31 2.84 21.55 8.55
N ASN A 32 2.79 21.61 9.88
CA ASN A 32 3.54 22.60 10.67
C ASN A 32 5.05 22.43 10.52
N LYS A 33 5.55 21.19 10.50
CA LYS A 33 6.99 20.91 10.30
C LYS A 33 7.44 21.31 8.89
N ALA A 34 6.63 20.99 7.88
CA ALA A 34 6.90 21.39 6.49
C ALA A 34 6.91 22.92 6.33
N LEU A 35 5.91 23.60 6.92
CA LEU A 35 5.81 25.06 6.88
C LEU A 35 6.99 25.74 7.56
N LEU A 36 7.36 25.28 8.75
CA LEU A 36 8.53 25.79 9.46
C LEU A 36 9.81 25.56 8.66
N ALA A 37 9.98 24.39 8.05
CA ALA A 37 11.16 24.10 7.23
C ALA A 37 11.23 25.01 5.99
N VAL A 38 10.12 25.22 5.28
CA VAL A 38 10.06 26.17 4.16
C VAL A 38 10.35 27.59 4.63
N ALA A 39 9.80 28.01 5.77
CA ALA A 39 10.09 29.32 6.37
C ALA A 39 11.57 29.49 6.71
N LEU A 40 12.19 28.50 7.35
CA LEU A 40 13.61 28.53 7.70
C LEU A 40 14.50 28.58 6.44
N ILE A 41 14.22 27.75 5.43
CA ILE A 41 15.00 27.75 4.18
C ILE A 41 14.88 29.09 3.46
N CYS A 42 13.67 29.64 3.33
CA CYS A 42 13.47 30.91 2.64
C CYS A 42 14.00 32.10 3.47
N ILE A 43 13.56 32.25 4.72
CA ILE A 43 13.86 33.42 5.54
C ILE A 43 15.29 33.41 6.07
N ALA A 44 15.84 32.26 6.47
CA ALA A 44 17.22 32.19 6.95
C ALA A 44 18.18 31.79 5.83
N GLY A 45 17.92 30.68 5.13
CA GLY A 45 18.84 30.12 4.13
C GLY A 45 19.08 31.05 2.94
N VAL A 46 18.01 31.51 2.28
CA VAL A 46 18.13 32.42 1.14
C VAL A 46 18.64 33.79 1.57
N SER A 47 18.13 34.34 2.68
CA SER A 47 18.62 35.63 3.18
C SER A 47 20.11 35.60 3.49
N LEU A 48 20.61 34.53 4.13
CA LEU A 48 22.03 34.37 4.41
C LEU A 48 22.85 34.24 3.12
N SER A 49 22.35 33.48 2.15
CA SER A 49 23.00 33.31 0.84
C SER A 49 23.12 34.66 0.10
N ALA A 50 22.04 35.45 0.08
CA ALA A 50 22.03 36.77 -0.54
C ALA A 50 22.86 37.78 0.25
N PHE A 51 22.80 37.76 1.58
CA PHE A 51 23.55 38.66 2.46
C PHE A 51 25.07 38.47 2.32
N ALA A 52 25.53 37.24 2.11
CA ALA A 52 26.94 36.94 1.88
C ALA A 52 27.54 37.70 0.68
N LEU A 53 26.73 37.99 -0.34
CA LEU A 53 27.15 38.73 -1.54
C LEU A 53 26.69 40.20 -1.53
N PHE A 54 25.53 40.48 -0.90
CA PHE A 54 24.91 41.81 -0.80
C PHE A 54 24.48 42.05 0.65
N PRO A 55 25.37 42.55 1.53
CA PRO A 55 25.07 42.73 2.95
C PRO A 55 24.13 43.92 3.16
N SER A 56 22.84 43.70 2.93
CA SER A 56 21.79 44.72 2.99
C SER A 56 20.49 44.14 3.56
N ILE A 57 19.62 45.01 4.09
CA ILE A 57 18.28 44.61 4.55
C ILE A 57 17.44 44.00 3.42
N ASN A 58 17.73 44.34 2.17
CA ASN A 58 17.05 43.78 0.99
C ASN A 58 17.24 42.26 0.90
N SER A 59 18.34 41.72 1.43
CA SER A 59 18.60 40.27 1.46
C SER A 59 17.64 39.55 2.40
N LEU A 60 17.26 40.16 3.52
CA LEU A 60 16.22 39.63 4.41
C LEU A 60 14.83 39.76 3.77
N ILE A 61 14.55 40.89 3.12
CA ILE A 61 13.29 41.12 2.39
C ILE A 61 13.10 40.06 1.29
N LEU A 62 14.18 39.68 0.59
CA LEU A 62 14.16 38.61 -0.42
C LEU A 62 13.71 37.28 0.17
N GLY A 63 14.31 36.84 1.28
CA GLY A 63 13.95 35.58 1.93
C GLY A 63 12.51 35.56 2.46
N ILE A 64 12.05 36.66 3.07
CA ILE A 64 10.64 36.83 3.48
C ILE A 64 9.70 36.77 2.27
N SER A 65 10.05 37.47 1.19
CA SER A 65 9.24 37.49 -0.04
C SER A 65 9.09 36.11 -0.65
N PHE A 66 10.17 35.31 -0.68
CA PHE A 66 10.12 33.93 -1.16
C PHE A 66 9.24 33.02 -0.32
N PHE A 67 9.28 33.17 1.01
CA PHE A 67 8.38 32.44 1.90
C PHE A 67 6.92 32.80 1.62
N VAL A 68 6.61 34.09 1.59
CA VAL A 68 5.25 34.60 1.36
C VAL A 68 4.71 34.15 0.00
N VAL A 69 5.49 34.33 -1.08
CA VAL A 69 5.11 33.90 -2.43
C VAL A 69 4.89 32.39 -2.48
N THR A 70 5.79 31.60 -1.88
CA THR A 70 5.64 30.14 -1.84
C THR A 70 4.36 29.72 -1.15
N PHE A 71 4.12 30.24 0.05
CA PHE A 71 2.95 29.87 0.84
C PHE A 71 1.64 30.29 0.13
N LEU A 72 1.57 31.52 -0.39
CA LEU A 72 0.40 32.01 -1.10
C LEU A 72 0.14 31.22 -2.39
N MET A 73 1.18 30.90 -3.16
CA MET A 73 1.02 30.16 -4.41
C MET A 73 0.69 28.69 -4.17
N ASP A 74 1.17 28.08 -3.09
CA ASP A 74 0.73 26.74 -2.68
C ASP A 74 -0.74 26.74 -2.23
N LEU A 75 -1.19 27.79 -1.54
CA LEU A 75 -2.61 27.99 -1.20
C LEU A 75 -3.47 28.13 -2.47
N VAL A 76 -3.07 28.97 -3.41
CA VAL A 76 -3.79 29.15 -4.70
C VAL A 76 -3.79 27.83 -5.48
N THR A 77 -2.65 27.14 -5.55
CA THR A 77 -2.53 25.86 -6.24
C THR A 77 -3.47 24.83 -5.63
N ASN A 78 -3.49 24.66 -4.31
CA ASN A 78 -4.34 23.68 -3.65
C ASN A 78 -5.83 24.06 -3.71
N LYS A 79 -6.19 25.31 -3.38
CA LYS A 79 -7.60 25.71 -3.21
C LYS A 79 -8.31 26.06 -4.51
N ILE A 80 -7.57 26.44 -5.55
CA ILE A 80 -8.15 26.89 -6.83
C ILE A 80 -7.77 25.93 -7.95
N VAL A 81 -6.47 25.73 -8.19
CA VAL A 81 -6.00 24.99 -9.38
C VAL A 81 -6.26 23.49 -9.24
N LEU A 82 -5.96 22.91 -8.08
CA LEU A 82 -6.05 21.49 -7.76
C LEU A 82 -7.19 21.16 -6.79
N LYS A 83 -8.23 22.00 -6.72
CA LYS A 83 -9.36 21.83 -5.78
C LYS A 83 -9.99 20.43 -5.81
N SER A 84 -10.02 19.82 -7.00
CA SER A 84 -10.63 18.50 -7.23
C SER A 84 -9.62 17.35 -7.27
N ASP A 85 -8.33 17.63 -7.03
CA ASP A 85 -7.28 16.60 -7.04
C ASP A 85 -7.16 15.96 -5.64
N PRO A 86 -7.45 14.66 -5.48
CA PRO A 86 -7.39 14.01 -4.16
C PRO A 86 -5.95 13.84 -3.67
N ILE A 87 -4.99 13.76 -4.60
CA ILE A 87 -3.59 13.46 -4.31
C ILE A 87 -2.90 14.68 -3.72
N PHE A 88 -3.22 15.90 -4.12
CA PHE A 88 -2.52 17.10 -3.65
C PHE A 88 -3.31 17.86 -2.58
N SER A 89 -3.18 17.44 -1.32
CA SER A 89 -3.59 18.23 -0.16
C SER A 89 -2.62 19.38 0.11
N MET A 90 -3.03 20.40 0.87
CA MET A 90 -2.14 21.52 1.22
C MET A 90 -0.81 21.06 1.83
N ARG A 91 -0.84 20.02 2.68
CA ARG A 91 0.38 19.39 3.21
C ARG A 91 1.27 18.85 2.10
N ARG A 92 0.72 18.09 1.16
CA ARG A 92 1.48 17.44 0.07
C ARG A 92 2.01 18.47 -0.94
N THR A 93 1.23 19.52 -1.24
CA THR A 93 1.66 20.67 -2.05
C THR A 93 2.85 21.38 -1.39
N LEU A 94 2.76 21.68 -0.09
CA LEU A 94 3.83 22.34 0.64
C LEU A 94 5.10 21.48 0.75
N VAL A 95 4.96 20.15 0.89
CA VAL A 95 6.11 19.25 0.89
C VAL A 95 6.80 19.17 -0.48
N LEU A 96 6.05 19.24 -1.58
CA LEU A 96 6.64 19.38 -2.91
C LEU A 96 7.42 20.70 -3.03
N SER A 97 6.89 21.79 -2.50
CA SER A 97 7.59 23.08 -2.46
C SER A 97 8.82 23.04 -1.54
N LEU A 98 8.77 22.33 -0.42
CA LEU A 98 9.95 22.07 0.43
C LEU A 98 11.06 21.33 -0.32
N ALA A 99 10.72 20.27 -1.05
CA ALA A 99 11.69 19.55 -1.89
C ALA A 99 12.30 20.48 -2.96
N GLY A 100 11.47 21.32 -3.59
CA GLY A 100 11.94 22.35 -4.52
C GLY A 100 12.92 23.33 -3.86
N TRP A 101 12.59 23.84 -2.68
CA TRP A 101 13.44 24.77 -1.94
C TRP A 101 14.76 24.17 -1.48
N LEU A 102 14.80 22.89 -1.09
CA LEU A 102 16.05 22.21 -0.78
C LEU A 102 17.00 22.16 -1.98
N LEU A 103 16.47 21.81 -3.17
CA LEU A 103 17.24 21.81 -4.41
C LEU A 103 17.68 23.23 -4.79
N TRP A 104 16.78 24.21 -4.69
CA TRP A 104 17.10 25.58 -5.06
C TRP A 104 18.12 26.20 -4.11
N LEU A 105 18.02 25.93 -2.81
CA LEU A 105 19.00 26.38 -1.82
C LEU A 105 20.37 25.74 -2.07
N PHE A 106 20.43 24.46 -2.44
CA PHE A 106 21.68 23.80 -2.80
C PHE A 106 22.41 24.55 -3.93
N PHE A 107 21.71 24.86 -5.03
CA PHE A 107 22.30 25.62 -6.14
C PHE A 107 22.65 27.05 -5.75
N ASN A 108 21.83 27.70 -4.92
CA ASN A 108 22.14 29.05 -4.40
C ASN A 108 23.41 29.05 -3.55
N ALA A 109 23.54 28.13 -2.59
CA ALA A 109 24.70 28.02 -1.72
C ALA A 109 25.98 27.69 -2.50
N LEU A 110 25.89 26.77 -3.47
CA LEU A 110 26.98 26.49 -4.40
C LEU A 110 27.36 27.75 -5.21
N GLY A 111 26.36 28.50 -5.67
CA GLY A 111 26.53 29.78 -6.36
C GLY A 111 27.27 30.82 -5.54
N VAL A 112 26.93 30.95 -4.25
CA VAL A 112 27.63 31.83 -3.32
C VAL A 112 29.09 31.40 -3.15
N GLY A 113 29.34 30.12 -2.86
CA GLY A 113 30.70 29.60 -2.69
C GLY A 113 31.59 29.83 -3.91
N LEU A 114 31.08 29.55 -5.10
CA LEU A 114 31.82 29.81 -6.35
C LEU A 114 31.95 31.30 -6.69
N SER A 115 31.03 32.14 -6.22
CA SER A 115 31.10 33.59 -6.44
C SER A 115 32.27 34.22 -5.69
N PHE A 116 32.63 33.69 -4.51
CA PHE A 116 33.82 34.15 -3.77
C PHE A 116 35.13 33.78 -4.46
N ALA A 117 35.17 32.66 -5.19
CA ALA A 117 36.38 32.17 -5.87
C ALA A 117 36.54 32.71 -7.30
N PHE A 118 35.45 33.03 -7.99
CA PHE A 118 35.46 33.36 -9.42
C PHE A 118 34.73 34.67 -9.72
N SER A 119 33.43 34.61 -10.04
CA SER A 119 32.64 35.79 -10.43
C SER A 119 31.28 35.78 -9.76
N SER A 120 30.81 36.95 -9.35
CA SER A 120 29.50 37.12 -8.70
C SER A 120 28.31 36.78 -9.61
N LEU A 121 28.51 36.72 -10.93
CA LEU A 121 27.51 36.24 -11.88
C LEU A 121 27.23 34.74 -11.73
N LEU A 122 28.13 33.95 -11.14
CA LEU A 122 27.90 32.51 -10.92
C LEU A 122 26.73 32.25 -9.97
N TRP A 123 26.53 33.10 -8.97
CA TRP A 123 25.36 33.00 -8.09
C TRP A 123 24.05 33.12 -8.86
N VAL A 124 23.95 34.11 -9.77
CA VAL A 124 22.78 34.32 -10.63
C VAL A 124 22.56 33.12 -11.55
N LYS A 125 23.63 32.66 -12.21
CA LYS A 125 23.55 31.49 -13.12
C LYS A 125 23.10 30.22 -12.40
N LEU A 126 23.61 29.96 -11.19
CA LEU A 126 23.20 28.79 -10.41
C LEU A 126 21.82 28.96 -9.78
N CYS A 127 21.40 30.16 -9.42
CA CYS A 127 20.01 30.42 -9.03
C CYS A 127 19.03 30.12 -10.18
N LEU A 128 19.36 30.55 -11.41
CA LEU A 128 18.60 30.23 -12.62
C LEU A 128 18.57 28.73 -12.90
N LEU A 129 19.71 28.04 -12.76
CA LEU A 129 19.76 26.58 -12.87
C LEU A 129 18.87 25.90 -11.82
N GLY A 130 18.90 26.38 -10.58
CA GLY A 130 18.02 25.91 -9.51
C GLY A 130 16.55 26.06 -9.87
N PHE A 131 16.14 27.20 -10.43
CA PHE A 131 14.79 27.39 -10.97
C PHE A 131 14.43 26.33 -12.03
N ALA A 132 15.31 26.08 -13.01
CA ALA A 132 15.09 25.07 -14.05
C ALA A 132 14.92 23.66 -13.46
N VAL A 133 15.75 23.29 -12.47
CA VAL A 133 15.66 22.01 -11.78
C VAL A 133 14.36 21.88 -11.00
N VAL A 134 13.94 22.91 -10.26
CA VAL A 134 12.69 22.90 -9.49
C VAL A 134 11.48 22.76 -10.42
N VAL A 135 11.44 23.50 -11.53
CA VAL A 135 10.35 23.40 -12.52
C VAL A 135 10.32 22.01 -13.16
N THR A 136 11.48 21.41 -13.44
CA THR A 136 11.58 20.05 -13.99
C THR A 136 11.07 19.01 -12.99
N LEU A 137 11.48 19.09 -11.71
CA LEU A 137 10.96 18.23 -10.64
C LEU A 137 9.43 18.36 -10.50
N ARG A 138 8.92 19.59 -10.44
CA ARG A 138 7.47 19.82 -10.32
C ARG A 138 6.71 19.27 -11.53
N SER A 139 7.26 19.44 -12.74
CA SER A 139 6.70 18.84 -13.96
C SER A 139 6.60 17.32 -13.83
N LEU A 140 7.69 16.66 -13.40
CA LEU A 140 7.71 15.22 -13.20
C LEU A 140 6.63 14.77 -12.22
N VAL A 141 6.59 15.39 -11.04
CA VAL A 141 5.66 15.02 -9.97
C VAL A 141 4.21 15.25 -10.39
N PHE A 142 3.86 16.43 -10.91
CA PHE A 142 2.48 16.72 -11.30
C PHE A 142 2.02 15.87 -12.48
N ILE A 143 2.83 15.69 -13.53
CA ILE A 143 2.42 14.88 -14.68
C ILE A 143 2.27 13.40 -14.28
N ALA A 144 3.18 12.86 -13.47
CA ALA A 144 3.14 11.45 -13.07
C ALA A 144 1.99 11.14 -12.11
N THR A 145 1.67 12.04 -11.17
CA THR A 145 0.76 11.73 -10.06
C THR A 145 -0.58 12.47 -10.09
N SER A 146 -0.65 13.72 -10.56
CA SER A 146 -1.90 14.50 -10.49
C SER A 146 -2.99 13.90 -11.36
N THR A 147 -4.24 13.99 -10.88
CA THR A 147 -5.46 13.63 -11.63
C THR A 147 -6.07 14.83 -12.36
N ALA A 148 -5.53 16.03 -12.15
CA ALA A 148 -6.02 17.25 -12.77
C ALA A 148 -5.76 17.28 -14.29
N SER A 149 -6.49 18.17 -15.00
CA SER A 149 -6.27 18.40 -16.43
C SER A 149 -4.86 18.91 -16.72
N ARG A 150 -4.34 18.65 -17.93
CA ARG A 150 -2.97 19.04 -18.33
C ARG A 150 -2.66 20.51 -18.10
N TRP A 151 -3.61 21.42 -18.37
CA TRP A 151 -3.39 22.85 -18.15
C TRP A 151 -3.26 23.20 -16.65
N ARG A 152 -4.02 22.52 -15.77
CA ARG A 152 -3.92 22.70 -14.31
C ARG A 152 -2.60 22.17 -13.78
N GLN A 153 -2.11 21.07 -14.33
CA GLN A 153 -0.78 20.54 -14.02
C GLN A 153 0.31 21.53 -14.39
N VAL A 154 0.29 22.06 -15.62
CA VAL A 154 1.25 23.09 -16.08
C VAL A 154 1.19 24.34 -15.19
N LEU A 155 -0.02 24.82 -14.87
CA LEU A 155 -0.17 25.97 -13.99
C LEU A 155 0.40 25.70 -12.59
N SER A 156 0.12 24.52 -12.01
CA SER A 156 0.64 24.11 -10.69
C SER A 156 2.16 23.97 -10.67
N THR A 157 2.75 23.54 -11.79
CA THR A 157 4.20 23.47 -11.97
C THR A 157 4.83 24.86 -11.94
N LEU A 158 4.25 25.82 -12.65
CA LEU A 158 4.89 27.12 -12.92
C LEU A 158 4.58 28.21 -11.90
N LEU A 159 3.39 28.21 -11.29
CA LEU A 159 2.89 29.35 -10.51
C LEU A 159 3.85 29.81 -9.41
N GLN A 160 4.35 28.88 -8.59
CA GLN A 160 5.28 29.22 -7.50
C GLN A 160 6.70 29.54 -8.00
N PRO A 161 7.36 28.70 -8.82
CA PRO A 161 8.73 28.98 -9.25
C PRO A 161 8.84 30.23 -10.12
N ALA A 162 7.85 30.49 -10.99
CA ALA A 162 7.85 31.66 -11.87
C ALA A 162 7.80 32.98 -11.08
N LEU A 163 6.92 33.07 -10.08
CA LEU A 163 6.87 34.27 -9.23
C LEU A 163 8.12 34.43 -8.35
N CYS A 164 8.68 33.32 -7.84
CA CYS A 164 9.92 33.39 -7.06
C CYS A 164 11.10 33.86 -7.92
N ILE A 165 11.24 33.37 -9.17
CA ILE A 165 12.33 33.85 -10.04
C ILE A 165 12.10 35.31 -10.46
N THR A 166 10.85 35.76 -10.64
CA THR A 166 10.56 37.19 -10.85
C THR A 166 11.02 38.04 -9.67
N VAL A 167 10.70 37.64 -8.43
CA VAL A 167 11.16 38.34 -7.22
C VAL A 167 12.69 38.35 -7.13
N PHE A 168 13.36 37.23 -7.46
CA PHE A 168 14.82 37.15 -7.51
C PHE A 168 15.42 38.15 -8.51
N LEU A 169 14.87 38.21 -9.72
CA LEU A 169 15.37 39.09 -10.78
C LEU A 169 15.17 40.57 -10.42
N ILE A 170 14.05 40.93 -9.79
CA ILE A 170 13.82 42.29 -9.27
C ILE A 170 14.88 42.64 -8.22
N PHE A 171 15.11 41.74 -7.25
CA PHE A 171 16.17 41.94 -6.25
C PHE A 171 17.54 42.12 -6.91
N TRP A 172 17.87 41.29 -7.88
CA TRP A 172 19.15 41.33 -8.57
C TRP A 172 19.38 42.66 -9.30
N VAL A 173 18.37 43.17 -10.02
CA VAL A 173 18.41 44.49 -10.69
C VAL A 173 18.64 45.63 -9.69
N VAL A 174 17.87 45.63 -8.59
CA VAL A 174 17.96 46.68 -7.57
C VAL A 174 19.33 46.64 -6.87
N ALA A 175 19.88 45.46 -6.60
CA ALA A 175 21.17 45.29 -5.93
C ALA A 175 22.37 45.68 -6.83
N TYR A 176 22.28 45.49 -8.14
CA TYR A 176 23.38 45.76 -9.09
C TYR A 176 23.26 47.07 -9.88
N LEU A 177 22.15 47.82 -9.76
CA LEU A 177 21.89 49.03 -10.55
C LEU A 177 22.04 48.80 -12.08
N GLY A 178 21.68 47.60 -12.55
CA GLY A 178 21.92 47.16 -13.93
C GLY A 178 20.67 46.65 -14.65
N THR A 179 20.76 46.45 -15.96
CA THR A 179 19.68 45.88 -16.77
C THR A 179 19.78 44.35 -16.86
N ILE A 180 18.64 43.66 -16.88
CA ILE A 180 18.59 42.20 -17.12
C ILE A 180 19.01 41.92 -18.57
N ALA A 181 20.07 41.13 -18.74
CA ALA A 181 20.54 40.73 -20.05
C ALA A 181 19.50 39.84 -20.75
N TRP A 182 19.32 40.00 -22.08
CA TRP A 182 18.33 39.27 -22.88
C TRP A 182 18.43 37.74 -22.71
N GLN A 183 19.64 37.22 -22.51
CA GLN A 183 19.93 35.81 -22.30
C GLN A 183 19.24 35.24 -21.05
N VAL A 184 19.02 36.06 -20.01
CA VAL A 184 18.33 35.63 -18.77
C VAL A 184 16.85 35.41 -19.05
N TYR A 185 16.20 36.32 -19.79
CA TYR A 185 14.80 36.14 -20.21
C TYR A 185 14.65 34.90 -21.09
N LEU A 186 15.54 34.73 -22.06
CA LEU A 186 15.56 33.52 -22.89
C LEU A 186 15.70 32.26 -22.05
N PHE A 187 16.59 32.25 -21.05
CA PHE A 187 16.77 31.10 -20.17
C PHE A 187 15.51 30.80 -19.34
N VAL A 188 14.92 31.82 -18.69
CA VAL A 188 13.71 31.66 -17.85
C VAL A 188 12.53 31.12 -18.64
N VAL A 189 12.43 31.44 -19.94
CA VAL A 189 11.37 30.92 -20.83
C VAL A 189 11.72 29.56 -21.41
N ALA A 190 12.96 29.37 -21.87
CA ALA A 190 13.37 28.13 -22.53
C ALA A 190 13.54 26.96 -21.55
N SER A 191 14.03 27.19 -20.34
CA SER A 191 14.34 26.11 -19.40
C SER A 191 13.11 25.33 -18.93
N PRO A 192 11.94 25.94 -18.63
CA PRO A 192 10.71 25.21 -18.37
C PRO A 192 10.23 24.37 -19.55
N ILE A 193 10.35 24.90 -20.78
CA ILE A 193 9.93 24.19 -22.00
C ILE A 193 10.79 22.95 -22.21
N ILE A 194 12.11 23.10 -22.13
CA ILE A 194 13.06 21.99 -22.25
C ILE A 194 12.81 20.95 -21.15
N GLY A 195 12.66 21.39 -19.90
CA GLY A 195 12.36 20.51 -18.77
C GLY A 195 11.06 19.74 -18.95
N PHE A 196 10.00 20.40 -19.42
CA PHE A 196 8.72 19.77 -19.71
C PHE A 196 8.84 18.72 -20.83
N ILE A 197 9.54 19.04 -21.92
CA ILE A 197 9.76 18.10 -23.02
C ILE A 197 10.54 16.88 -22.53
N ALA A 198 11.61 17.09 -21.76
CA ALA A 198 12.42 15.99 -21.21
C ALA A 198 11.60 15.07 -20.31
N VAL A 199 10.80 15.64 -19.39
CA VAL A 199 9.90 14.88 -18.51
C VAL A 199 8.84 14.14 -19.33
N PHE A 200 8.24 14.80 -20.34
CA PHE A 200 7.24 14.18 -21.19
C PHE A 200 7.80 12.97 -21.94
N LEU A 201 9.01 13.08 -22.51
CA LEU A 201 9.66 11.98 -23.22
C LEU A 201 10.00 10.82 -22.27
N LEU A 202 10.51 11.11 -21.07
CA LEU A 202 10.78 10.10 -20.05
C LEU A 202 9.50 9.34 -19.67
N LEU A 203 8.46 10.08 -19.28
CA LEU A 203 7.20 9.51 -18.83
C LEU A 203 6.47 8.75 -19.94
N SER A 204 6.52 9.25 -21.17
CA SER A 204 5.96 8.56 -22.35
C SER A 204 6.69 7.26 -22.66
N SER A 205 8.01 7.20 -22.42
CA SER A 205 8.80 5.99 -22.60
C SER A 205 8.44 4.92 -21.57
N ILE A 206 8.25 5.32 -20.32
CA ILE A 206 7.77 4.44 -19.23
C ILE A 206 6.36 3.91 -19.55
N ASP A 207 5.46 4.78 -19.99
CA ASP A 207 4.10 4.39 -20.38
C ASP A 207 4.08 3.42 -21.56
N ARG A 208 4.96 3.63 -22.55
CA ARG A 208 5.11 2.71 -23.69
C ARG A 208 5.59 1.34 -23.22
N LEU A 209 6.57 1.29 -22.33
CA LEU A 209 7.05 0.03 -21.75
C LEU A 209 5.93 -0.71 -21.04
N GLY A 210 5.16 -0.02 -20.18
CA GLY A 210 4.01 -0.64 -19.51
C GLY A 210 2.98 -1.22 -20.49
N LYS A 211 2.69 -0.51 -21.59
CA LYS A 211 1.75 -1.01 -22.62
C LYS A 211 2.26 -2.27 -23.31
N VAL A 212 3.57 -2.36 -23.56
CA VAL A 212 4.18 -3.53 -24.20
C VAL A 212 4.24 -4.72 -23.24
N THR A 213 4.58 -4.48 -21.97
CA THR A 213 4.79 -5.55 -20.99
C THR A 213 3.49 -6.05 -20.35
N TYR A 214 2.57 -5.13 -20.00
CA TYR A 214 1.38 -5.43 -19.19
C TYR A 214 0.07 -5.04 -19.88
N SER A 215 0.09 -4.63 -21.16
CA SER A 215 -1.08 -4.15 -21.89
C SER A 215 -1.81 -2.96 -21.24
N LEU A 216 -1.12 -2.23 -20.35
CA LEU A 216 -1.63 -1.08 -19.61
C LEU A 216 -0.59 0.05 -19.52
N PRO A 217 -1.00 1.33 -19.60
CA PRO A 217 -0.09 2.44 -19.34
C PRO A 217 0.41 2.42 -17.87
N ALA A 218 1.72 2.34 -17.67
CA ALA A 218 2.34 2.24 -16.34
C ALA A 218 1.99 3.43 -15.42
N LEU A 219 1.91 4.65 -15.95
CA LEU A 219 1.56 5.83 -15.18
C LEU A 219 0.09 5.85 -14.77
N SER A 220 -0.79 5.18 -15.52
CA SER A 220 -2.18 5.01 -15.11
C SER A 220 -2.26 4.13 -13.86
N LEU A 221 -1.54 3.00 -13.88
CA LEU A 221 -1.45 2.08 -12.75
C LEU A 221 -0.79 2.75 -11.52
N PHE A 222 0.33 3.44 -11.73
CA PHE A 222 1.01 4.18 -10.67
C PHE A 222 0.13 5.25 -10.04
N ARG A 223 -0.57 6.05 -10.86
CA ARG A 223 -1.50 7.06 -10.36
C ARG A 223 -2.65 6.44 -9.56
N ALA A 224 -3.22 5.34 -10.05
CA ALA A 224 -4.28 4.61 -9.36
C ALA A 224 -3.79 4.04 -8.00
N PHE A 225 -2.57 3.50 -7.97
CA PHE A 225 -1.90 3.08 -6.74
C PHE A 225 -1.75 4.23 -5.75
N ILE A 226 -1.18 5.36 -6.17
CA ILE A 226 -0.98 6.54 -5.30
C ILE A 226 -2.32 7.03 -4.76
N LEU A 227 -3.36 7.06 -5.60
CA LEU A 227 -4.69 7.50 -5.20
C LEU A 227 -5.29 6.61 -4.11
N ASN A 228 -5.19 5.28 -4.25
CA ASN A 228 -5.59 4.37 -3.18
C ASN A 228 -4.75 4.57 -1.92
N TRP A 229 -3.44 4.73 -2.10
CA TRP A 229 -2.49 4.86 -1.01
C TRP A 229 -2.79 6.08 -0.13
N VAL A 230 -2.99 7.25 -0.76
CA VAL A 230 -3.09 8.54 -0.07
C VAL A 230 -4.51 9.03 0.19
N SER A 231 -5.52 8.37 -0.37
CA SER A 231 -6.93 8.79 -0.29
C SER A 231 -7.94 7.64 -0.22
N ASP A 232 -7.49 6.40 -0.01
CA ASP A 232 -8.33 5.20 0.16
C ASP A 232 -9.25 4.89 -1.05
N GLN A 233 -9.02 5.52 -2.20
CA GLN A 233 -9.83 5.28 -3.40
C GLN A 233 -9.30 4.07 -4.15
N ASN A 234 -9.91 2.91 -3.91
CA ASN A 234 -9.56 1.64 -4.54
C ASN A 234 -10.02 1.53 -5.99
N ALA A 235 -11.19 2.09 -6.33
CA ALA A 235 -11.87 1.86 -7.61
C ALA A 235 -11.00 2.08 -8.87
N PRO A 236 -10.14 3.12 -8.96
CA PRO A 236 -9.29 3.29 -10.14
C PRO A 236 -8.25 2.20 -10.32
N LEU A 237 -7.72 1.65 -9.21
CA LEU A 237 -6.75 0.55 -9.27
C LEU A 237 -7.48 -0.76 -9.58
N GLU A 238 -8.59 -1.02 -8.90
CA GLU A 238 -9.42 -2.21 -9.13
C GLU A 238 -9.94 -2.27 -10.57
N LYS A 239 -10.26 -1.14 -11.21
CA LYS A 239 -10.62 -1.11 -12.64
C LYS A 239 -9.51 -1.64 -13.54
N HIS A 240 -8.24 -1.40 -13.19
CA HIS A 240 -7.12 -1.96 -13.93
C HIS A 240 -6.96 -3.46 -13.64
N LEU A 241 -7.12 -3.87 -12.38
CA LEU A 241 -7.08 -5.29 -11.99
C LEU A 241 -8.19 -6.09 -12.68
N GLU A 242 -9.43 -5.60 -12.70
CA GLU A 242 -10.56 -6.22 -13.40
C GLU A 242 -10.31 -6.37 -14.91
N LYS A 243 -9.60 -5.43 -15.52
CA LYS A 243 -9.25 -5.52 -16.95
C LYS A 243 -8.16 -6.56 -17.22
N MET A 244 -7.28 -6.81 -16.24
CA MET A 244 -6.20 -7.79 -16.35
C MET A 244 -6.62 -9.18 -15.88
N GLY A 245 -7.62 -9.26 -15.00
CA GLY A 245 -8.12 -10.49 -14.44
C GLY A 245 -8.91 -11.32 -15.45
N GLU A 246 -9.14 -12.57 -15.08
CA GLU A 246 -9.91 -13.54 -15.83
C GLU A 246 -11.06 -14.06 -14.96
N ASP A 247 -12.15 -14.51 -15.58
CA ASP A 247 -13.25 -15.15 -14.88
C ASP A 247 -12.83 -16.55 -14.40
N ALA A 248 -13.01 -16.84 -13.12
CA ALA A 248 -12.67 -18.12 -12.51
C ALA A 248 -13.70 -18.55 -11.46
N ASP A 249 -13.87 -19.86 -11.32
CA ASP A 249 -14.72 -20.45 -10.28
C ASP A 249 -13.99 -20.50 -8.95
N ILE A 250 -14.58 -19.87 -7.93
CA ILE A 250 -14.04 -19.84 -6.57
C ILE A 250 -14.74 -20.86 -5.69
N LYS A 251 -13.96 -21.72 -5.06
CA LYS A 251 -14.46 -22.65 -4.04
C LYS A 251 -14.43 -21.99 -2.66
N VAL A 252 -15.58 -21.99 -1.99
CA VAL A 252 -15.70 -21.65 -0.57
C VAL A 252 -16.29 -22.84 0.17
N SER A 253 -15.63 -23.27 1.23
CA SER A 253 -16.13 -24.34 2.09
C SER A 253 -16.87 -23.73 3.29
N LEU A 254 -18.00 -24.31 3.68
CA LEU A 254 -18.79 -23.86 4.81
C LEU A 254 -19.11 -25.04 5.73
N LEU A 255 -18.76 -24.91 7.01
CA LEU A 255 -19.26 -25.73 8.09
C LEU A 255 -20.20 -24.88 8.93
N LYS A 256 -21.47 -25.29 9.01
CA LYS A 256 -22.51 -24.62 9.79
C LYS A 256 -22.94 -25.53 10.93
N PHE A 257 -22.99 -24.97 12.14
CA PHE A 257 -23.37 -25.68 13.35
C PHE A 257 -24.66 -25.09 13.90
N ASP A 258 -25.73 -25.89 13.92
CA ASP A 258 -27.04 -25.48 14.43
C ASP A 258 -27.39 -26.23 15.73
N ALA A 259 -28.23 -25.59 16.53
CA ALA A 259 -29.01 -26.23 17.59
C ALA A 259 -30.49 -25.91 17.34
N SER A 260 -31.22 -25.34 18.30
CA SER A 260 -32.53 -24.73 18.03
C SER A 260 -32.46 -23.49 17.13
N LYS A 261 -31.27 -22.91 17.00
CA LYS A 261 -30.93 -21.79 16.11
C LYS A 261 -29.46 -21.94 15.68
N PRO A 262 -29.00 -21.25 14.63
CA PRO A 262 -27.58 -21.20 14.27
C PRO A 262 -26.70 -20.83 15.46
N LYS A 263 -25.58 -21.54 15.63
CA LYS A 263 -24.66 -21.37 16.77
C LYS A 263 -23.28 -20.87 16.37
N ALA A 264 -22.72 -21.42 15.30
CA ALA A 264 -21.43 -20.99 14.78
C ALA A 264 -21.27 -21.39 13.32
N ALA A 265 -20.34 -20.74 12.63
CA ALA A 265 -19.89 -21.16 11.31
C ALA A 265 -18.37 -21.08 11.14
N ILE A 266 -17.83 -21.97 10.31
CA ILE A 266 -16.48 -21.89 9.79
C ILE A 266 -16.58 -21.75 8.27
N ILE A 267 -16.10 -20.63 7.73
CA ILE A 267 -16.14 -20.31 6.30
C ILE A 267 -14.69 -20.27 5.79
N VAL A 268 -14.34 -21.14 4.85
CA VAL A 268 -12.97 -21.25 4.33
C VAL A 268 -12.96 -20.91 2.85
N PRO A 269 -12.68 -19.64 2.48
CA PRO A 269 -12.51 -19.26 1.09
C PRO A 269 -11.14 -19.73 0.57
N LEU A 270 -11.10 -20.28 -0.66
CA LEU A 270 -9.85 -20.52 -1.37
C LEU A 270 -9.44 -19.28 -2.17
N VAL A 271 -9.29 -18.16 -1.46
CA VAL A 271 -8.91 -16.85 -2.00
C VAL A 271 -7.92 -16.22 -1.03
N HIS A 272 -6.74 -15.84 -1.52
CA HIS A 272 -5.74 -15.16 -0.69
C HIS A 272 -6.27 -13.77 -0.28
N PRO A 273 -6.14 -13.35 0.99
CA PRO A 273 -6.45 -11.98 1.40
C PRO A 273 -5.32 -11.04 0.94
N GLY A 274 -5.52 -10.29 -0.14
CA GLY A 274 -4.50 -9.41 -0.68
C GLY A 274 -5.00 -8.49 -1.81
N PRO A 275 -4.11 -7.72 -2.44
CA PRO A 275 -2.66 -7.67 -2.21
C PRO A 275 -2.24 -6.70 -1.09
N PHE A 276 -3.04 -5.69 -0.76
CA PHE A 276 -2.78 -4.76 0.35
C PHE A 276 -4.00 -3.89 0.64
N LYS A 277 -4.09 -3.42 1.89
CA LYS A 277 -5.04 -2.40 2.35
C LYS A 277 -6.50 -2.79 2.05
N ASN A 278 -7.14 -2.10 1.11
CA ASN A 278 -8.56 -2.23 0.75
C ASN A 278 -8.74 -2.59 -0.74
N ILE A 279 -7.69 -3.11 -1.38
CA ILE A 279 -7.72 -3.54 -2.78
C ILE A 279 -8.08 -5.02 -2.85
N GLY A 280 -8.94 -5.37 -3.80
CA GLY A 280 -9.18 -6.77 -4.14
C GLY A 280 -9.70 -7.58 -2.96
N SER A 281 -9.19 -8.80 -2.78
CA SER A 281 -9.58 -9.72 -1.71
C SER A 281 -9.10 -9.36 -0.30
N SER A 282 -8.36 -8.26 -0.11
CA SER A 282 -7.79 -7.86 1.20
C SER A 282 -8.81 -7.85 2.36
N LEU A 283 -10.05 -7.46 2.09
CA LEU A 283 -11.13 -7.36 3.10
C LEU A 283 -12.06 -8.58 3.12
N LEU A 284 -11.85 -9.59 2.27
CA LEU A 284 -12.78 -10.70 2.11
C LEU A 284 -13.07 -11.45 3.43
N PRO A 285 -12.08 -11.77 4.30
CA PRO A 285 -12.36 -12.49 5.54
C PRO A 285 -13.28 -11.72 6.49
N SER A 286 -13.07 -10.41 6.63
CA SER A 286 -13.89 -9.56 7.50
C SER A 286 -15.29 -9.36 6.93
N LEU A 287 -15.42 -9.20 5.60
CA LEU A 287 -16.70 -9.09 4.92
C LEU A 287 -17.53 -10.38 5.03
N LEU A 288 -16.89 -11.55 4.90
CA LEU A 288 -17.56 -12.85 5.08
C LEU A 288 -18.06 -13.04 6.52
N LYS A 289 -17.22 -12.73 7.51
CA LYS A 289 -17.61 -12.80 8.93
C LYS A 289 -18.81 -11.88 9.19
N GLN A 290 -18.67 -10.59 8.91
CA GLN A 290 -19.72 -9.60 9.18
C GLN A 290 -21.02 -9.91 8.45
N GLY A 291 -20.94 -10.32 7.18
CA GLY A 291 -22.11 -10.67 6.38
C GLY A 291 -22.86 -11.88 6.95
N TYR A 292 -22.12 -12.92 7.35
CA TYR A 292 -22.72 -14.12 7.94
C TYR A 292 -23.33 -13.85 9.32
N GLU A 293 -22.60 -13.18 10.20
CA GLU A 293 -23.05 -12.88 11.57
C GLU A 293 -24.30 -11.99 11.57
N LYS A 294 -24.36 -11.03 10.64
CA LYS A 294 -25.52 -10.16 10.45
C LYS A 294 -26.76 -10.93 10.03
N GLU A 295 -26.63 -11.90 9.13
CA GLU A 295 -27.77 -12.67 8.61
C GLU A 295 -28.26 -13.72 9.62
N PHE A 296 -27.34 -14.45 10.26
CA PHE A 296 -27.68 -15.64 11.06
C PHE A 296 -27.65 -15.41 12.58
N GLY A 297 -27.15 -14.26 13.05
CA GLY A 297 -27.14 -13.90 14.48
C GLY A 297 -26.28 -14.82 15.35
N CYS A 298 -25.21 -15.38 14.79
CA CYS A 298 -24.26 -16.26 15.48
C CYS A 298 -22.83 -16.00 14.99
N ASP A 299 -21.81 -16.38 15.78
CA ASP A 299 -20.41 -16.11 15.46
C ASP A 299 -19.91 -16.90 14.23
N ALA A 300 -19.09 -16.25 13.41
CA ALA A 300 -18.39 -16.87 12.29
C ALA A 300 -16.86 -16.74 12.42
N CYS A 301 -16.16 -17.81 12.02
CA CYS A 301 -14.72 -17.84 11.85
C CYS A 301 -14.38 -18.01 10.36
N VAL A 302 -13.43 -17.22 9.86
CA VAL A 302 -13.05 -17.24 8.44
C VAL A 302 -11.55 -17.53 8.30
N PRO A 303 -11.10 -18.77 8.56
CA PRO A 303 -9.68 -19.10 8.48
C PRO A 303 -9.22 -19.19 7.02
N LEU A 304 -7.91 -19.05 6.82
CA LEU A 304 -7.26 -19.13 5.52
C LEU A 304 -7.35 -20.55 4.95
N GLY A 305 -7.77 -20.68 3.70
CA GLY A 305 -7.72 -21.96 2.97
C GLY A 305 -6.29 -22.33 2.55
N ILE A 306 -6.13 -23.48 1.89
CA ILE A 306 -4.93 -23.78 1.10
C ILE A 306 -5.12 -23.20 -0.30
N LEU A 307 -4.25 -22.27 -0.69
CA LEU A 307 -4.45 -21.41 -1.83
C LEU A 307 -3.10 -20.92 -2.36
N GLY A 308 -3.07 -20.57 -3.64
CA GLY A 308 -2.05 -19.69 -4.21
C GLY A 308 -2.67 -18.34 -4.59
N HIS A 309 -1.91 -17.52 -5.31
CA HIS A 309 -2.32 -16.16 -5.70
C HIS A 309 -3.10 -16.10 -7.02
N GLU A 310 -3.40 -17.25 -7.61
CA GLU A 310 -4.02 -17.36 -8.94
C GLU A 310 -5.50 -16.96 -8.90
N LEU A 311 -6.10 -16.94 -7.72
CA LEU A 311 -7.52 -16.70 -7.47
C LEU A 311 -7.78 -15.42 -6.66
N ASP A 312 -6.80 -14.52 -6.60
CA ASP A 312 -6.92 -13.22 -5.94
C ASP A 312 -8.02 -12.39 -6.60
N LEU A 313 -8.90 -11.80 -5.79
CA LEU A 313 -10.04 -11.07 -6.32
C LEU A 313 -9.60 -9.68 -6.78
N ALA A 314 -10.04 -9.29 -7.98
CA ALA A 314 -9.65 -8.03 -8.58
C ALA A 314 -10.29 -6.79 -7.92
N SER A 315 -11.44 -6.94 -7.26
CA SER A 315 -12.17 -5.80 -6.70
C SER A 315 -13.07 -6.12 -5.51
N GLN A 316 -13.49 -5.06 -4.81
CA GLN A 316 -14.55 -5.16 -3.81
C GLN A 316 -15.87 -5.67 -4.38
N ALA A 317 -16.20 -5.38 -5.65
CA ALA A 317 -17.42 -5.91 -6.25
C ALA A 317 -17.41 -7.45 -6.30
N GLN A 318 -16.25 -8.05 -6.58
CA GLN A 318 -16.10 -9.52 -6.57
C GLN A 318 -16.19 -10.09 -5.13
N ASN A 319 -15.65 -9.38 -4.12
CA ASN A 319 -15.87 -9.76 -2.71
C ASN A 319 -17.37 -9.85 -2.38
N HIS A 320 -18.15 -8.83 -2.76
CA HIS A 320 -19.58 -8.79 -2.47
C HIS A 320 -20.36 -9.92 -3.15
N LYS A 321 -19.96 -10.31 -4.38
CA LYS A 321 -20.55 -11.49 -5.05
C LYS A 321 -20.33 -12.76 -4.21
N ILE A 322 -19.09 -13.01 -3.78
CA ILE A 322 -18.77 -14.18 -2.95
C ILE A 322 -19.53 -14.16 -1.62
N VAL A 323 -19.54 -13.02 -0.93
CA VAL A 323 -20.26 -12.87 0.35
C VAL A 323 -21.75 -13.17 0.16
N SER A 324 -22.38 -12.58 -0.87
CA SER A 324 -23.80 -12.82 -1.15
C SER A 324 -24.10 -14.28 -1.45
N GLN A 325 -23.24 -14.96 -2.22
CA GLN A 325 -23.42 -16.35 -2.58
C GLN A 325 -23.21 -17.29 -1.39
N VAL A 326 -22.25 -17.00 -0.51
CA VAL A 326 -22.03 -17.77 0.73
C VAL A 326 -23.22 -17.63 1.66
N ILE A 327 -23.75 -16.42 1.84
CA ILE A 327 -24.94 -16.17 2.68
C ILE A 327 -26.15 -16.91 2.13
N ALA A 328 -26.41 -16.81 0.82
CA ALA A 328 -27.49 -17.54 0.17
C ALA A 328 -27.33 -19.06 0.34
N SER A 329 -26.11 -19.58 0.13
CA SER A 329 -25.80 -21.01 0.24
C SER A 329 -25.84 -21.53 1.67
N ALA A 330 -25.82 -20.66 2.69
CA ALA A 330 -25.89 -21.04 4.11
C ALA A 330 -27.32 -21.28 4.62
N ARG A 331 -28.34 -21.10 3.77
CA ARG A 331 -29.76 -21.31 4.07
C ARG A 331 -30.17 -22.79 3.98
N PHE A 332 -29.44 -23.65 4.68
CA PHE A 332 -29.78 -25.06 4.89
C PHE A 332 -29.75 -25.40 6.39
N GLU A 333 -30.39 -26.50 6.78
CA GLU A 333 -30.34 -27.02 8.15
C GLU A 333 -29.19 -28.02 8.31
N SER A 334 -28.41 -27.91 9.39
CA SER A 334 -27.37 -28.89 9.67
C SER A 334 -27.98 -30.25 10.06
N THR A 335 -27.56 -31.33 9.42
CA THR A 335 -28.12 -32.69 9.62
C THR A 335 -27.20 -33.65 10.36
N VAL A 336 -25.94 -33.27 10.60
CA VAL A 336 -24.91 -34.13 11.20
C VAL A 336 -24.82 -33.89 12.71
N GLY A 337 -25.14 -34.91 13.50
CA GLY A 337 -25.10 -34.85 14.98
C GLY A 337 -23.91 -35.56 15.65
N LEU A 338 -23.04 -36.21 14.88
CA LEU A 338 -21.90 -36.98 15.40
C LEU A 338 -20.58 -36.48 14.81
N ALA A 339 -19.53 -36.47 15.63
CA ALA A 339 -18.18 -36.11 15.22
C ALA A 339 -17.13 -37.06 15.81
N SER A 340 -16.00 -37.21 15.14
CA SER A 340 -14.81 -37.83 15.76
C SER A 340 -14.25 -36.89 16.84
N PRO A 341 -13.42 -37.40 17.77
CA PRO A 341 -12.51 -36.56 18.54
C PRO A 341 -11.62 -35.72 17.61
N PHE A 342 -11.19 -34.56 18.09
CA PHE A 342 -10.15 -33.78 17.43
C PHE A 342 -8.80 -34.44 17.69
N VAL A 343 -8.11 -34.86 16.63
CA VAL A 343 -6.82 -35.55 16.73
C VAL A 343 -5.72 -34.78 16.03
N ARG A 344 -4.48 -35.09 16.40
CA ARG A 344 -3.28 -34.47 15.83
C ARG A 344 -2.26 -35.53 15.42
N ALA A 345 -1.59 -35.27 14.31
CA ALA A 345 -0.41 -36.00 13.88
C ALA A 345 0.67 -35.01 13.46
N THR A 346 1.91 -35.37 13.76
CA THR A 346 3.09 -34.59 13.39
C THR A 346 4.02 -35.48 12.60
N GLU A 347 4.52 -34.96 11.49
CA GLU A 347 5.62 -35.54 10.72
C GLU A 347 6.74 -34.52 10.64
N SER A 348 7.93 -34.86 11.14
CA SER A 348 9.03 -33.90 11.27
C SER A 348 8.56 -32.65 12.06
N PHE A 349 8.48 -31.50 11.41
CA PHE A 349 7.95 -30.24 11.97
C PHE A 349 6.53 -29.89 11.48
N ALA A 350 5.97 -30.64 10.52
CA ALA A 350 4.64 -30.40 10.00
C ALA A 350 3.59 -31.06 10.89
N THR A 351 2.63 -30.27 11.36
CA THR A 351 1.52 -30.73 12.19
C THR A 351 0.21 -30.61 11.44
N ALA A 352 -0.51 -31.73 11.33
CA ALA A 352 -1.90 -31.77 10.87
C ALA A 352 -2.82 -32.04 12.07
N SER A 353 -3.90 -31.27 12.18
CA SER A 353 -4.96 -31.52 13.15
C SER A 353 -6.28 -31.71 12.41
N CYS A 354 -7.08 -32.69 12.83
CA CYS A 354 -8.26 -33.08 12.07
C CYS A 354 -9.42 -33.55 12.96
N GLN A 355 -10.63 -33.29 12.47
CA GLN A 355 -11.88 -33.76 13.05
C GLN A 355 -12.90 -34.05 11.95
N ILE A 356 -13.64 -35.15 12.10
CA ILE A 356 -14.60 -35.62 11.11
C ILE A 356 -16.03 -35.34 11.61
N PHE A 357 -16.86 -34.76 10.74
CA PHE A 357 -18.29 -34.53 10.92
C PHE A 357 -19.04 -35.26 9.81
N GLY A 358 -19.68 -36.39 10.13
CA GLY A 358 -20.34 -37.22 9.12
C GLY A 358 -19.36 -37.71 8.05
N ASP A 359 -19.56 -37.30 6.80
CA ASP A 359 -18.68 -37.61 5.66
C ASP A 359 -17.71 -36.47 5.30
N THR A 360 -17.57 -35.47 6.17
CA THR A 360 -16.75 -34.28 5.95
C THR A 360 -15.62 -34.21 6.97
N VAL A 361 -14.39 -34.01 6.51
CA VAL A 361 -13.23 -33.76 7.39
C VAL A 361 -12.88 -32.27 7.41
N PHE A 362 -12.70 -31.73 8.60
CA PHE A 362 -12.00 -30.46 8.83
C PHE A 362 -10.55 -30.76 9.19
N LEU A 363 -9.60 -30.19 8.46
CA LEU A 363 -8.16 -30.42 8.64
C LEU A 363 -7.42 -29.10 8.61
N SER A 364 -6.53 -28.86 9.57
CA SER A 364 -5.64 -27.70 9.58
C SER A 364 -4.17 -28.10 9.61
N PHE A 365 -3.34 -27.29 8.96
CA PHE A 365 -1.89 -27.42 8.96
C PHE A 365 -1.21 -26.32 9.77
N SER A 366 -0.11 -26.67 10.42
CA SER A 366 0.80 -25.72 11.07
C SER A 366 2.23 -26.24 10.97
N LEU A 367 3.17 -25.35 10.71
CA LEU A 367 4.61 -25.62 10.82
C LEU A 367 5.19 -25.09 12.12
N ALA A 368 4.36 -24.56 13.03
CA ALA A 368 4.80 -23.97 14.28
C ALA A 368 5.69 -24.95 15.09
N PRO A 369 6.83 -24.49 15.64
CA PRO A 369 7.24 -23.08 15.76
C PRO A 369 7.98 -22.50 14.54
N LYS A 370 8.09 -23.21 13.41
CA LYS A 370 8.61 -22.63 12.17
C LYS A 370 7.58 -21.72 11.50
N THR A 371 8.03 -20.85 10.59
CA THR A 371 7.12 -20.01 9.80
C THR A 371 6.14 -20.87 9.01
N THR A 372 4.87 -20.47 9.02
CA THR A 372 3.81 -21.07 8.19
C THR A 372 3.31 -20.01 7.21
N GLU A 373 3.90 -19.97 6.03
CA GLU A 373 3.44 -19.16 4.89
C GLU A 373 2.28 -19.84 4.16
N ASP A 374 1.86 -19.26 3.02
CA ASP A 374 0.90 -19.87 2.11
C ASP A 374 1.32 -21.28 1.68
N LEU A 375 0.37 -22.22 1.75
CA LEU A 375 0.58 -23.63 1.40
C LEU A 375 0.08 -23.89 -0.03
N PRO A 376 0.80 -24.69 -0.82
CA PRO A 376 0.49 -24.88 -2.24
C PRO A 376 -0.86 -25.58 -2.43
N GLN A 377 -1.63 -25.15 -3.43
CA GLN A 377 -2.94 -25.71 -3.77
C GLN A 377 -2.90 -27.23 -4.02
N GLU A 378 -1.78 -27.74 -4.54
CA GLU A 378 -1.55 -29.17 -4.74
C GLU A 378 -1.74 -29.99 -3.46
N LEU A 379 -1.29 -29.48 -2.31
CA LEU A 379 -1.49 -30.14 -1.01
C LEU A 379 -2.98 -30.33 -0.73
N GLY A 380 -3.80 -29.32 -1.02
CA GLY A 380 -5.25 -29.40 -0.86
C GLY A 380 -5.89 -30.51 -1.71
N ARG A 381 -5.42 -30.68 -2.95
CA ARG A 381 -5.87 -31.77 -3.84
C ARG A 381 -5.48 -33.14 -3.29
N ILE A 382 -4.22 -33.31 -2.89
CA ILE A 382 -3.68 -34.59 -2.40
C ILE A 382 -4.40 -35.03 -1.12
N VAL A 383 -4.60 -34.10 -0.17
CA VAL A 383 -5.32 -34.39 1.08
C VAL A 383 -6.78 -34.73 0.81
N SER A 384 -7.41 -34.05 -0.15
CA SER A 384 -8.80 -34.35 -0.55
C SER A 384 -8.92 -35.74 -1.17
N GLU A 385 -7.97 -36.15 -2.02
CA GLU A 385 -7.92 -37.49 -2.61
C GLU A 385 -7.65 -38.56 -1.55
N GLU A 386 -6.75 -38.31 -0.61
CA GLU A 386 -6.47 -39.20 0.51
C GLU A 386 -7.71 -39.39 1.40
N ALA A 387 -8.43 -38.32 1.73
CA ALA A 387 -9.67 -38.40 2.50
C ALA A 387 -10.74 -39.27 1.80
N ARG A 388 -10.86 -39.17 0.47
CA ARG A 388 -11.80 -39.98 -0.33
C ARG A 388 -11.52 -41.48 -0.25
N LYS A 389 -10.26 -41.91 -0.11
CA LYS A 389 -9.89 -43.33 0.05
C LYS A 389 -10.54 -43.95 1.29
N TYR A 390 -10.87 -43.13 2.28
CA TYR A 390 -11.53 -43.54 3.52
C TYR A 390 -13.04 -43.23 3.54
N GLY A 391 -13.64 -42.93 2.39
CA GLY A 391 -15.09 -42.69 2.27
C GLY A 391 -15.56 -41.28 2.65
N LEU A 392 -14.64 -40.35 2.94
CA LEU A 392 -14.97 -38.95 3.21
C LEU A 392 -15.20 -38.21 1.88
N LYS A 393 -16.38 -37.61 1.71
CA LYS A 393 -16.76 -36.93 0.45
C LYS A 393 -16.21 -35.52 0.34
N LYS A 394 -16.02 -34.85 1.48
CA LYS A 394 -15.62 -33.44 1.54
C LYS A 394 -14.44 -33.27 2.49
N ALA A 395 -13.49 -32.44 2.09
CA ALA A 395 -12.39 -31.99 2.92
C ALA A 395 -12.38 -30.46 2.97
N VAL A 396 -12.43 -29.93 4.18
CA VAL A 396 -12.26 -28.51 4.49
C VAL A 396 -10.86 -28.36 5.05
N ILE A 397 -9.98 -27.72 4.28
CA ILE A 397 -8.55 -27.70 4.57
C ILE A 397 -8.10 -26.28 4.82
N VAL A 398 -7.43 -26.07 5.95
CA VAL A 398 -7.06 -24.76 6.48
C VAL A 398 -5.56 -24.65 6.64
N ASN A 399 -5.01 -23.52 6.20
CA ASN A 399 -3.70 -23.07 6.62
C ASN A 399 -3.84 -22.31 7.94
N SER A 400 -3.20 -22.79 9.03
CA SER A 400 -3.29 -22.09 10.31
C SER A 400 -2.57 -20.74 10.29
N HIS A 401 -1.57 -20.58 9.42
CA HIS A 401 -0.80 -19.34 9.23
C HIS A 401 -0.38 -18.67 10.56
N ASN A 402 0.01 -19.50 11.53
CA ASN A 402 -0.01 -19.17 12.96
C ASN A 402 1.39 -19.00 13.59
N SER A 403 2.42 -18.88 12.77
CA SER A 403 3.80 -18.78 13.23
C SER A 403 4.63 -18.06 12.18
N ILE A 404 5.38 -17.05 12.60
CA ILE A 404 6.29 -16.27 11.75
C ILE A 404 7.58 -16.06 12.53
N ASN A 405 8.67 -16.69 12.09
CA ASN A 405 9.96 -16.60 12.78
C ASN A 405 11.14 -16.34 11.83
N ASP A 406 11.08 -16.67 10.52
CA ASP A 406 12.08 -16.39 9.44
C ASP A 406 11.53 -16.77 8.02
N ILE A 407 12.23 -16.48 6.91
CA ILE A 407 11.87 -16.93 5.54
C ILE A 407 12.10 -18.44 5.43
N VAL A 408 11.07 -19.19 5.06
CA VAL A 408 11.13 -20.65 4.84
C VAL A 408 10.60 -20.98 3.45
N ASP A 409 11.25 -21.91 2.76
CA ASP A 409 10.76 -22.46 1.50
C ASP A 409 9.66 -23.51 1.78
N THR A 410 8.42 -23.20 1.40
CA THR A 410 7.26 -24.07 1.63
C THR A 410 7.29 -25.33 0.78
N GLU A 411 7.95 -25.31 -0.39
CA GLU A 411 8.03 -26.47 -1.30
C GLU A 411 8.83 -27.62 -0.68
N GLU A 412 9.87 -27.30 0.08
CA GLU A 412 10.72 -28.29 0.77
C GLU A 412 9.95 -29.14 1.81
N HIS A 413 8.71 -28.78 2.13
CA HIS A 413 7.96 -29.34 3.25
C HIS A 413 6.72 -30.14 2.84
N LEU A 414 6.45 -30.25 1.54
CA LEU A 414 5.24 -30.86 1.00
C LEU A 414 5.09 -32.34 1.43
N ASP A 415 6.17 -33.14 1.37
CA ASP A 415 6.15 -34.55 1.78
C ASP A 415 5.82 -34.72 3.28
N SER A 416 6.38 -33.86 4.14
CA SER A 416 6.08 -33.89 5.58
C SER A 416 4.61 -33.51 5.84
N LEU A 417 4.09 -32.50 5.14
CA LEU A 417 2.68 -32.09 5.23
C LEU A 417 1.74 -33.21 4.79
N GLN A 418 2.02 -33.86 3.66
CA GLN A 418 1.23 -34.99 3.17
C GLN A 418 1.21 -36.17 4.15
N LYS A 419 2.37 -36.56 4.66
CA LYS A 419 2.50 -37.64 5.66
C LYS A 419 1.79 -37.30 6.96
N ALA A 420 1.92 -36.06 7.45
CA ALA A 420 1.20 -35.61 8.65
C ALA A 420 -0.31 -35.69 8.44
N ALA A 421 -0.82 -35.26 7.27
CA ALA A 421 -2.24 -35.34 6.94
C ALA A 421 -2.74 -36.79 6.87
N SER A 422 -2.04 -37.69 6.16
CA SER A 422 -2.43 -39.10 6.06
C SER A 422 -2.45 -39.77 7.44
N LYS A 423 -1.42 -39.54 8.27
CA LYS A 423 -1.39 -40.03 9.67
C LYS A 423 -2.54 -39.45 10.50
N CYS A 424 -2.88 -38.18 10.32
CA CYS A 424 -4.00 -37.56 11.05
C CYS A 424 -5.32 -38.19 10.63
N LEU A 425 -5.58 -38.31 9.32
CA LEU A 425 -6.79 -38.91 8.78
C LEU A 425 -6.99 -40.33 9.31
N GLN A 426 -5.96 -41.19 9.20
CA GLN A 426 -6.01 -42.56 9.73
C GLN A 426 -6.35 -42.59 11.22
N LYS A 427 -5.72 -41.72 12.02
CA LYS A 427 -6.04 -41.60 13.45
C LYS A 427 -7.49 -41.19 13.68
N ALA A 428 -8.01 -40.20 12.94
CA ALA A 428 -9.38 -39.70 13.11
C ALA A 428 -10.42 -40.75 12.76
N ILE A 429 -10.21 -41.50 11.67
CA ILE A 429 -11.11 -42.55 11.19
C ILE A 429 -11.14 -43.75 12.15
N ALA A 430 -10.02 -44.05 12.80
CA ALA A 430 -9.95 -45.13 13.78
C ALA A 430 -10.68 -44.79 15.10
N GLN A 431 -11.12 -43.54 15.31
CA GLN A 431 -11.84 -43.15 16.52
C GLN A 431 -13.37 -43.29 16.34
N PRO A 432 -14.09 -43.73 17.38
CA PRO A 432 -15.55 -43.74 17.35
C PRO A 432 -16.10 -42.31 17.32
N THR A 433 -17.15 -42.09 16.53
CA THR A 433 -17.87 -40.81 16.52
C THR A 433 -18.83 -40.73 17.71
N LYS A 434 -19.01 -39.51 18.25
CA LYS A 434 -19.85 -39.23 19.42
C LYS A 434 -20.64 -37.94 19.20
N PRO A 435 -21.75 -37.74 19.92
CA PRO A 435 -22.39 -36.42 20.01
C PRO A 435 -21.37 -35.37 20.44
N PHE A 436 -21.47 -34.18 19.86
CA PHE A 436 -20.53 -33.08 20.11
C PHE A 436 -21.28 -31.81 20.50
N MET A 437 -20.56 -30.88 21.11
CA MET A 437 -21.05 -29.54 21.44
C MET A 437 -20.18 -28.51 20.76
N VAL A 438 -20.77 -27.37 20.39
CA VAL A 438 -20.08 -26.24 19.77
C VAL A 438 -20.36 -24.98 20.57
N GLY A 439 -19.31 -24.21 20.81
CA GLY A 439 -19.36 -22.85 21.33
C GLY A 439 -18.40 -21.99 20.52
N ALA A 440 -18.77 -20.72 20.35
CA ALA A 440 -17.95 -19.72 19.68
C ALA A 440 -18.07 -18.40 20.46
N ALA A 441 -17.03 -17.58 20.34
CA ALA A 441 -17.00 -16.22 20.86
C ALA A 441 -16.02 -15.41 20.01
N THR A 442 -16.32 -14.12 19.85
CA THR A 442 -15.44 -13.16 19.18
C THR A 442 -14.78 -12.25 20.22
N VAL A 443 -13.46 -12.10 20.13
CA VAL A 443 -12.67 -11.17 20.96
C VAL A 443 -11.96 -10.19 20.03
N PHE A 444 -12.17 -8.89 20.26
CA PHE A 444 -11.42 -7.82 19.62
C PHE A 444 -10.35 -7.34 20.61
N PRO A 445 -9.05 -7.55 20.35
CA PRO A 445 -8.03 -7.06 21.25
C PRO A 445 -8.00 -5.52 21.23
N GLU A 446 -7.83 -4.90 22.41
CA GLU A 446 -7.88 -3.44 22.58
C GLU A 446 -6.86 -2.70 21.70
N ASP A 447 -5.71 -3.32 21.42
CA ASP A 447 -4.67 -2.75 20.56
C ASP A 447 -5.06 -2.63 19.07
N PHE A 448 -6.16 -3.25 18.66
CA PHE A 448 -6.66 -3.29 17.28
C PHE A 448 -8.05 -2.66 17.10
N THR A 449 -8.61 -2.06 18.16
CA THR A 449 -9.84 -1.25 18.13
C THR A 449 -9.51 0.24 18.17
#